data_AF-A0A9W8DKI6-F1
#
_entry.id   AF-A0A9W8DKI6-F1
#
_cell.length_a   1.000
_cell.length_b   1.000
_cell.length_c   1.000
_cell.angle_alpha   90.00
_cell.angle_beta   90.00
_cell.angle_gamma   90.00
#
_symmetry.space_group_name_H-M   'P 1'
#
loop_
_entity.id
_entity.type
_entity.pdbx_description
1 polymer ?
#
loop_
_entity_poly.entity_id
_entity_poly.type
_entity_poly.pdbx_seq_one_letter_code
_entity_poly.pdbx_strand_id
1 'polypeptide(L)'
;GLTGFQKINWHIHSVSFVHSVLSLYLNYQLINDPTLTHDPIRGFSTRFGDVTAVSAGYFLWDAYVCIKYIRQTGPGFAIHGVIAFIACILSYAPFIAMYGPMFMMVELSTPFLNIHWFMDKIGLTGSLAQLVNGVILLGTFFYARILYCPYSVSRLYLDLYRHWGRFNPMLGYIYIAQSATLTVLNVYWFSKMITALRSRFAPEAKVKKVE
;
A
#
# COMPACT_ATOMS: atom_id res chain seq x y z
N GLY A 1 2.34 27.13 15.71
CA GLY A 1 1.48 25.92 15.61
C GLY A 1 1.32 25.54 14.14
N LEU A 2 1.14 24.25 13.84
CA LEU A 2 0.91 23.77 12.47
C LEU A 2 -0.43 24.32 11.93
N THR A 3 -0.47 24.81 10.69
CA THR A 3 -1.70 25.36 10.07
C THR A 3 -2.03 24.68 8.74
N GLY A 4 -3.33 24.64 8.39
CA GLY A 4 -3.82 24.14 7.11
C GLY A 4 -3.40 22.70 6.80
N PHE A 5 -2.86 22.48 5.60
CA PHE A 5 -2.45 21.16 5.12
C PHE A 5 -1.32 20.54 5.94
N GLN A 6 -0.47 21.33 6.60
CA GLN A 6 0.61 20.78 7.42
C GLN A 6 0.06 19.89 8.54
N LYS A 7 -1.01 20.33 9.21
CA LYS A 7 -1.70 19.53 10.25
C LYS A 7 -2.29 18.24 9.67
N ILE A 8 -2.92 18.33 8.50
CA ILE A 8 -3.47 17.17 7.80
C ILE A 8 -2.36 16.19 7.41
N ASN A 9 -1.21 16.68 6.95
CA ASN A 9 -0.09 15.82 6.57
C ASN A 9 0.45 15.02 7.77
N TRP A 10 0.55 15.64 8.94
CA TRP A 10 0.84 14.91 10.18
C TRP A 10 -0.21 13.85 10.49
N HIS A 11 -1.50 14.15 10.34
CA HIS A 11 -2.55 13.16 10.54
C HIS A 11 -2.44 11.99 9.54
N ILE A 12 -2.17 12.25 8.26
CA ILE A 12 -1.96 11.22 7.23
C ILE A 12 -0.88 10.24 7.69
N HIS A 13 0.29 10.75 8.05
CA HIS A 13 1.41 9.89 8.45
C HIS A 13 1.18 9.15 9.77
N SER A 14 0.54 9.79 10.75
CA SER A 14 0.23 9.14 12.04
C SER A 14 -0.83 8.05 11.90
N VAL A 15 -1.93 8.34 11.20
CA VAL A 15 -3.02 7.36 10.99
C VAL A 15 -2.54 6.20 10.12
N SER A 16 -1.80 6.48 9.05
CA SER A 16 -1.19 5.46 8.18
C SER A 16 -0.21 4.56 8.96
N PHE A 17 0.60 5.14 9.85
CA PHE A 17 1.50 4.36 10.70
C PHE A 17 0.74 3.39 11.62
N VAL A 18 -0.28 3.90 12.33
CA VAL A 18 -1.08 3.06 13.24
C VAL A 18 -1.84 1.98 12.48
N HIS A 19 -2.49 2.35 11.37
CA HIS A 19 -3.22 1.39 10.53
C HIS A 19 -2.29 0.31 9.98
N SER A 20 -1.14 0.67 9.41
CA SER A 20 -0.24 -0.32 8.82
C SER A 20 0.29 -1.33 9.86
N VAL A 21 0.68 -0.88 11.05
CA VAL A 21 1.11 -1.79 12.13
C VAL A 21 -0.04 -2.70 12.58
N LEU A 22 -1.23 -2.14 12.82
CA LEU A 22 -2.40 -2.91 13.23
C LEU A 22 -2.82 -3.91 12.14
N SER A 23 -2.85 -3.47 10.89
CA SER A 23 -3.26 -4.27 9.75
C SER A 23 -2.32 -5.45 9.52
N LEU A 24 -1.00 -5.22 9.61
CA LEU A 24 0.00 -6.30 9.54
C LEU A 24 -0.21 -7.35 10.63
N TYR A 25 -0.40 -6.90 11.89
CA TYR A 25 -0.65 -7.81 13.00
C TYR A 25 -1.92 -8.64 12.81
N LEU A 26 -3.02 -7.98 12.43
CA LEU A 26 -4.32 -8.65 12.25
C LEU A 26 -4.31 -9.62 11.07
N ASN A 27 -3.71 -9.25 9.94
CA ASN A 27 -3.66 -10.09 8.73
C ASN A 27 -2.67 -11.24 8.86
N TYR A 28 -1.58 -11.09 9.62
CA TYR A 28 -0.64 -12.18 9.90
C TYR A 28 -1.36 -13.42 10.46
N GLN A 29 -2.37 -13.20 11.31
CA GLN A 29 -3.17 -14.27 11.93
C GLN A 29 -4.11 -14.99 10.95
N LEU A 30 -4.29 -14.44 9.74
CA LEU A 30 -5.20 -14.95 8.71
C LEU A 30 -4.49 -15.65 7.56
N ILE A 31 -3.15 -15.56 7.46
CA ILE A 31 -2.37 -16.09 6.33
C ILE A 31 -2.62 -17.59 6.10
N ASN A 32 -2.83 -18.35 7.20
CA ASN A 32 -3.09 -19.79 7.16
C ASN A 32 -4.47 -20.15 7.71
N ASP A 33 -5.45 -19.22 7.65
CA ASP A 33 -6.81 -19.50 8.09
C ASP A 33 -7.43 -20.60 7.20
N PRO A 34 -7.73 -21.80 7.73
CA PRO A 34 -8.24 -22.91 6.94
C PRO A 34 -9.55 -22.57 6.22
N THR A 35 -10.37 -21.71 6.81
CA THR A 35 -11.67 -21.30 6.25
C THR A 35 -11.52 -20.42 5.01
N LEU A 36 -10.43 -19.66 4.92
CA LEU A 36 -10.07 -18.91 3.71
C LEU A 36 -9.45 -19.85 2.66
N THR A 37 -8.60 -20.80 3.08
CA THR A 37 -7.88 -21.65 2.14
C THR A 37 -8.70 -22.80 1.54
N HIS A 38 -9.83 -23.15 2.16
CA HIS A 38 -10.67 -24.26 1.73
C HIS A 38 -11.28 -24.07 0.34
N ASP A 39 -11.66 -22.84 -0.02
CA ASP A 39 -12.14 -22.49 -1.36
C ASP A 39 -11.48 -21.19 -1.84
N PRO A 40 -10.65 -21.23 -2.90
CA PRO A 40 -9.95 -20.05 -3.41
C PRO A 40 -10.84 -18.96 -3.98
N ILE A 41 -12.08 -19.32 -4.33
CA ILE A 41 -13.05 -18.40 -4.87
C ILE A 41 -13.99 -17.92 -3.77
N ARG A 42 -14.56 -18.81 -2.96
CA ARG A 42 -15.67 -18.46 -2.04
C ARG A 42 -15.34 -18.56 -0.56
N GLY A 43 -14.12 -18.97 -0.19
CA GLY A 43 -13.69 -19.04 1.20
C GLY A 43 -13.83 -17.68 1.86
N PHE A 44 -14.47 -17.63 3.03
CA PHE A 44 -14.69 -16.40 3.77
C PHE A 44 -14.78 -16.72 5.26
N SER A 45 -14.06 -15.93 6.07
CA SER A 45 -14.07 -16.07 7.53
C SER A 45 -14.60 -14.78 8.15
N THR A 46 -15.39 -14.90 9.23
CA THR A 46 -15.91 -13.71 9.93
C THR A 46 -14.76 -12.83 10.41
N ARG A 47 -13.67 -13.44 10.89
CA ARG A 47 -12.45 -12.74 11.31
C ARG A 47 -11.82 -11.96 10.15
N PHE A 48 -11.77 -12.53 8.95
CA PHE A 48 -11.33 -11.79 7.77
C PHE A 48 -12.24 -10.59 7.46
N GLY A 49 -13.56 -10.77 7.60
CA GLY A 49 -14.53 -9.68 7.51
C GLY A 49 -14.26 -8.56 8.52
N ASP A 50 -13.97 -8.88 9.78
CA ASP A 50 -13.67 -7.89 10.82
C ASP A 50 -12.38 -7.11 10.52
N VAL A 51 -11.31 -7.83 10.14
CA VAL A 51 -10.01 -7.22 9.78
C VAL A 51 -10.14 -6.32 8.54
N THR A 52 -10.95 -6.76 7.57
CA THR A 52 -11.23 -5.97 6.37
C THR A 52 -12.08 -4.75 6.67
N ALA A 53 -12.99 -4.80 7.65
CA ALA A 53 -13.80 -3.65 8.06
C ALA A 53 -12.92 -2.50 8.59
N VAL A 54 -11.91 -2.83 9.40
CA VAL A 54 -10.92 -1.87 9.90
C VAL A 54 -10.19 -1.20 8.73
N SER A 55 -9.75 -1.98 7.75
CA SER A 55 -9.06 -1.46 6.57
C SER A 55 -9.99 -0.65 5.65
N ALA A 56 -11.25 -1.06 5.50
CA ALA A 56 -12.25 -0.32 4.73
C ALA A 56 -12.48 1.08 5.33
N GLY A 57 -12.61 1.18 6.65
CA GLY A 57 -12.74 2.48 7.34
C GLY A 57 -11.52 3.38 7.13
N TYR A 58 -10.31 2.82 7.22
CA TYR A 58 -9.08 3.54 6.93
C TYR A 58 -9.02 4.02 5.47
N PHE A 59 -9.23 3.14 4.49
CA PHE A 59 -9.14 3.51 3.07
C PHE A 59 -10.25 4.46 2.63
N LEU A 60 -11.43 4.42 3.25
CA LEU A 60 -12.46 5.43 3.03
C LEU A 60 -11.98 6.82 3.46
N TRP A 61 -11.40 6.90 4.65
CA TRP A 61 -10.84 8.16 5.16
C TRP A 61 -9.64 8.63 4.31
N ASP A 62 -8.74 7.73 3.96
CA ASP A 62 -7.57 8.02 3.13
C ASP A 62 -7.97 8.52 1.75
N ALA A 63 -8.93 7.85 1.10
CA ALA A 63 -9.49 8.30 -0.18
C ALA A 63 -10.10 9.70 -0.06
N TYR A 64 -10.91 9.96 0.97
CA TYR A 64 -11.50 11.28 1.20
C TYR A 64 -10.44 12.37 1.34
N VAL A 65 -9.43 12.15 2.20
CA VAL A 65 -8.36 13.13 2.45
C VAL A 65 -7.53 13.34 1.19
N CYS A 66 -7.13 12.28 0.50
CA CYS A 66 -6.34 12.36 -0.72
C CYS A 66 -7.10 13.07 -1.86
N ILE A 67 -8.40 12.84 -2.02
CA ILE A 67 -9.24 13.54 -3.01
C ILE A 67 -9.35 15.03 -2.64
N LYS A 68 -9.64 15.34 -1.38
CA LYS A 68 -9.78 16.73 -0.91
C LYS A 68 -8.50 17.54 -1.07
N TYR A 69 -7.35 16.92 -0.86
CA TYR A 69 -6.03 17.54 -0.95
C TYR A 69 -5.21 16.99 -2.12
N ILE A 70 -5.86 16.67 -3.25
CA ILE A 70 -5.23 15.99 -4.40
C ILE A 70 -4.09 16.80 -5.02
N ARG A 71 -4.15 18.14 -4.93
CA ARG A 71 -3.08 19.02 -5.41
C ARG A 71 -1.80 18.89 -4.59
N GLN A 72 -1.91 18.50 -3.31
CA GLN A 72 -0.77 18.36 -2.41
C GLN A 72 -0.29 16.91 -2.28
N THR A 73 -1.22 15.95 -2.20
CA THR A 73 -0.92 14.52 -2.07
C THR A 73 -0.55 13.89 -3.41
N GLY A 74 -1.16 14.35 -4.50
CA GLY A 74 -0.97 13.83 -5.85
C GLY A 74 -2.03 12.79 -6.24
N PRO A 75 -2.38 12.70 -7.53
CA PRO A 75 -3.47 11.86 -8.01
C PRO A 75 -3.26 10.36 -7.77
N GLY A 76 -2.00 9.90 -7.74
CA GLY A 76 -1.69 8.49 -7.51
C GLY A 76 -2.17 7.97 -6.14
N PHE A 77 -2.08 8.80 -5.09
CA PHE A 77 -2.57 8.44 -3.76
C PHE A 77 -4.09 8.45 -3.69
N ALA A 78 -4.76 9.38 -4.38
CA ALA A 78 -6.22 9.37 -4.48
C ALA A 78 -6.74 8.12 -5.20
N ILE A 79 -6.13 7.74 -6.33
CA ILE A 79 -6.47 6.51 -7.07
C ILE A 79 -6.24 5.29 -6.20
N HIS A 80 -5.11 5.23 -5.50
CA HIS A 80 -4.79 4.16 -4.56
C HIS A 80 -5.85 4.00 -3.47
N GLY A 81 -6.18 5.08 -2.76
CA GLY A 81 -7.16 5.05 -1.67
C GLY A 81 -8.54 4.59 -2.14
N VAL A 82 -9.01 5.09 -3.29
CA VAL A 82 -10.30 4.67 -3.87
C VAL A 82 -10.29 3.19 -4.27
N ILE A 83 -9.25 2.73 -4.97
CA ILE A 83 -9.15 1.33 -5.40
C ILE A 83 -9.05 0.39 -4.20
N ALA A 84 -8.26 0.74 -3.19
CA ALA A 84 -8.10 -0.05 -1.97
C ALA A 84 -9.41 -0.11 -1.18
N PHE A 85 -10.15 1.00 -1.09
CA PHE A 85 -11.48 1.02 -0.49
C PHE A 85 -12.45 0.10 -1.22
N ILE A 86 -12.54 0.21 -2.55
CA ILE A 86 -13.40 -0.67 -3.36
C ILE A 86 -13.00 -2.13 -3.17
N ALA A 87 -11.71 -2.46 -3.13
CA ALA A 87 -11.25 -3.83 -2.89
C ALA A 87 -11.72 -4.37 -1.53
N CYS A 88 -11.71 -3.55 -0.49
CA CYS A 88 -12.22 -3.92 0.84
C CYS A 88 -13.74 -4.11 0.86
N ILE A 89 -14.50 -3.34 0.08
CA ILE A 89 -15.96 -3.52 -0.02
C ILE A 89 -16.29 -4.78 -0.81
N LEU A 90 -15.60 -5.01 -1.93
CA LEU A 90 -15.86 -6.17 -2.80
C LEU A 90 -15.46 -7.50 -2.16
N SER A 91 -14.52 -7.52 -1.22
CA SER A 91 -14.17 -8.75 -0.50
C SER A 91 -15.30 -9.32 0.35
N TYR A 92 -16.34 -8.53 0.66
CA TYR A 92 -17.57 -9.01 1.32
C TYR A 92 -18.54 -9.72 0.38
N ALA A 93 -18.34 -9.64 -0.94
CA ALA A 93 -19.02 -10.49 -1.89
C ALA A 93 -18.18 -11.76 -2.05
N PRO A 94 -18.15 -12.67 -1.05
CA PRO A 94 -17.08 -13.62 -0.72
C PRO A 94 -16.40 -14.19 -1.95
N PHE A 95 -15.42 -13.43 -2.44
CA PHE A 95 -14.74 -13.64 -3.69
C PHE A 95 -13.27 -13.37 -3.42
N ILE A 96 -12.44 -14.38 -3.62
CA ILE A 96 -10.98 -14.32 -3.53
C ILE A 96 -10.44 -13.78 -2.18
N ALA A 97 -11.21 -13.94 -1.09
CA ALA A 97 -10.87 -13.39 0.24
C ALA A 97 -9.53 -13.94 0.78
N MET A 98 -9.12 -15.15 0.39
CA MET A 98 -7.81 -15.71 0.74
C MET A 98 -6.64 -14.83 0.31
N TYR A 99 -6.82 -14.02 -0.73
CA TYR A 99 -5.78 -13.12 -1.22
C TYR A 99 -5.72 -11.81 -0.44
N GLY A 100 -6.74 -11.47 0.36
CA GLY A 100 -6.77 -10.25 1.17
C GLY A 100 -5.59 -10.14 2.13
N PRO A 101 -5.36 -11.14 3.03
CA PRO A 101 -4.20 -11.12 3.93
C PRO A 101 -2.86 -11.10 3.20
N MET A 102 -2.78 -11.76 2.04
CA MET A 102 -1.57 -11.76 1.20
C MET A 102 -1.31 -10.37 0.62
N PHE A 103 -2.33 -9.70 0.08
CA PHE A 103 -2.17 -8.35 -0.44
C PHE A 103 -1.91 -7.32 0.66
N MET A 104 -2.32 -7.58 1.91
CA MET A 104 -2.00 -6.69 3.01
C MET A 104 -0.51 -6.68 3.39
N MET A 105 0.28 -7.66 2.91
CA MET A 105 1.75 -7.62 3.06
C MET A 105 2.39 -6.39 2.41
N VAL A 106 1.69 -5.70 1.49
CA VAL A 106 2.15 -4.41 0.92
C VAL A 106 2.29 -3.31 1.97
N GLU A 107 1.61 -3.44 3.12
CA GLU A 107 1.74 -2.52 4.25
C GLU A 107 3.07 -2.68 5.00
N LEU A 108 3.86 -3.73 4.73
CA LEU A 108 5.12 -3.99 5.44
C LEU A 108 6.12 -2.83 5.34
N SER A 109 6.13 -2.11 4.21
CA SER A 109 6.98 -0.93 4.02
C SER A 109 6.42 0.35 4.65
N THR A 110 5.13 0.41 4.93
CA THR A 110 4.41 1.63 5.33
C THR A 110 4.85 2.17 6.70
N PRO A 111 5.13 1.34 7.74
CA PRO A 111 5.69 1.83 8.98
C PRO A 111 7.02 2.56 8.77
N PHE A 112 7.93 1.97 7.98
CA PHE A 112 9.24 2.56 7.70
C PHE A 112 9.15 3.83 6.85
N LEU A 113 8.15 3.92 5.96
CA LEU A 113 7.87 5.14 5.19
C LEU A 113 7.49 6.30 6.12
N ASN A 114 6.57 6.03 7.05
CA ASN A 114 6.11 7.03 8.01
C ASN A 114 7.22 7.41 9.00
N ILE A 115 7.99 6.45 9.51
CA ILE A 115 9.17 6.73 10.35
C ILE A 115 10.17 7.62 9.60
N HIS A 116 10.46 7.32 8.32
CA HIS A 116 11.36 8.14 7.51
C HIS A 116 10.86 9.58 7.41
N TRP A 117 9.56 9.75 7.15
CA TRP A 117 8.93 11.06 7.09
C TRP A 117 8.96 11.80 8.42
N PHE A 118 8.70 11.12 9.55
CA PHE A 118 8.78 11.75 10.87
C PHE A 118 10.20 12.26 11.15
N MET A 119 11.23 11.45 10.86
CA MET A 119 12.63 11.86 10.98
C MET A 119 12.93 13.14 10.19
N ASP A 120 12.39 13.28 8.97
CA ASP A 120 12.54 14.50 8.19
C ASP A 120 11.88 15.72 8.85
N LYS A 121 10.76 15.56 9.55
CA LYS A 121 10.03 16.67 10.15
C LYS A 121 10.55 17.09 11.51
N ILE A 122 11.22 16.21 12.23
CA ILE A 122 11.79 16.49 13.56
C ILE A 122 13.29 16.84 13.51
N GLY A 123 13.84 17.09 12.32
CA GLY A 123 15.22 17.55 12.16
C GLY A 123 16.28 16.45 12.25
N LEU A 124 15.90 15.19 12.05
CA LEU A 124 16.83 14.05 12.00
C LEU A 124 17.30 13.70 10.58
N THR A 125 17.07 14.60 9.62
CA THR A 125 17.52 14.42 8.23
C THR A 125 19.05 14.24 8.18
N GLY A 126 19.51 13.20 7.51
CA GLY A 126 20.94 12.88 7.37
C GLY A 126 21.56 12.09 8.53
N SER A 127 20.80 11.80 9.59
CA SER A 127 21.27 10.96 10.70
C SER A 127 21.52 9.51 10.27
N LEU A 128 22.38 8.80 11.01
CA LEU A 128 22.59 7.36 10.81
C LEU A 128 21.28 6.57 10.99
N ALA A 129 20.45 6.95 11.96
CA ALA A 129 19.13 6.35 12.17
C ALA A 129 18.24 6.48 10.92
N GLN A 130 18.22 7.65 10.29
CA GLN A 130 17.46 7.86 9.06
C GLN A 130 18.00 7.03 7.88
N LEU A 131 19.32 6.90 7.77
CA LEU A 131 19.94 6.06 6.75
C LEU A 131 19.54 4.59 6.94
N VAL A 132 19.68 4.05 8.15
CA VAL A 132 19.30 2.67 8.48
C VAL A 132 17.83 2.42 8.14
N ASN A 133 16.93 3.30 8.59
CA ASN A 133 15.52 3.19 8.26
C ASN A 133 15.25 3.31 6.75
N GLY A 134 15.99 4.16 6.04
CA GLY A 134 15.89 4.30 4.59
C GLY A 134 16.26 3.01 3.84
N VAL A 135 17.30 2.30 4.30
CA VAL A 135 17.68 0.98 3.75
C VAL A 135 16.59 -0.05 4.02
N ILE A 136 16.06 -0.11 5.26
CA ILE A 136 14.97 -1.02 5.62
C ILE A 136 13.71 -0.72 4.80
N LEU A 137 13.35 0.56 4.65
CA LEU A 137 12.24 1.01 3.82
C LEU A 137 12.39 0.54 2.38
N LEU A 138 13.55 0.74 1.75
CA LEU A 138 13.78 0.30 0.37
C LEU A 138 13.71 -1.23 0.24
N GLY A 139 14.33 -1.95 1.17
CA GLY A 139 14.32 -3.42 1.18
C GLY A 139 12.92 -4.00 1.35
N THR A 140 12.16 -3.49 2.33
CA THR A 140 10.78 -3.94 2.59
C THR A 140 9.83 -3.56 1.46
N PHE A 141 9.99 -2.36 0.86
CA PHE A 141 9.19 -1.95 -0.30
C PHE A 141 9.47 -2.86 -1.50
N PHE A 142 10.74 -3.10 -1.81
CA PHE A 142 11.12 -3.97 -2.91
C PHE A 142 10.58 -5.40 -2.72
N TYR A 143 10.81 -5.99 -1.56
CA TYR A 143 10.31 -7.34 -1.27
C TYR A 143 8.77 -7.42 -1.33
N ALA A 144 8.07 -6.59 -0.56
CA ALA A 144 6.63 -6.70 -0.43
C ALA A 144 5.88 -6.28 -1.71
N ARG A 145 6.29 -5.18 -2.33
CA ARG A 145 5.52 -4.55 -3.42
C ARG A 145 6.03 -4.87 -4.82
N ILE A 146 7.31 -5.20 -5.00
CA ILE A 146 7.90 -5.51 -6.31
C ILE A 146 8.05 -7.01 -6.55
N LEU A 147 8.29 -7.81 -5.51
CA LEU A 147 8.40 -9.27 -5.65
C LEU A 147 7.13 -10.00 -5.22
N TYR A 148 6.76 -9.86 -3.94
CA TYR A 148 5.70 -10.68 -3.33
C TYR A 148 4.30 -10.35 -3.85
N CYS A 149 3.98 -9.06 -4.00
CA CYS A 149 2.67 -8.63 -4.52
C CYS A 149 2.43 -9.11 -5.97
N PRO A 150 3.34 -8.89 -6.95
CA PRO A 150 3.15 -9.46 -8.30
C PRO A 150 3.09 -10.98 -8.34
N TYR A 151 3.84 -11.68 -7.48
CA TYR A 151 3.69 -13.14 -7.33
C TYR A 151 2.28 -13.52 -6.88
N SER A 152 1.74 -12.83 -5.86
CA SER A 152 0.39 -13.06 -5.34
C SER A 152 -0.70 -12.72 -6.37
N VAL A 153 -0.52 -11.64 -7.16
CA VAL A 153 -1.41 -11.29 -8.28
C VAL A 153 -1.39 -12.37 -9.37
N SER A 154 -0.22 -12.94 -9.66
CA SER A 154 -0.10 -14.02 -10.65
C SER A 154 -0.87 -15.28 -10.21
N ARG A 155 -0.83 -15.59 -8.90
CA ARG A 155 -1.63 -16.67 -8.30
C ARG A 155 -3.13 -16.39 -8.39
N LEU A 156 -3.53 -15.16 -8.07
CA LEU A 156 -4.91 -14.71 -8.23
C LEU A 156 -5.39 -14.91 -9.67
N TYR A 157 -4.63 -14.46 -10.67
CA TYR A 157 -5.01 -14.59 -12.07
C TYR A 157 -5.15 -16.05 -12.51
N LEU A 158 -4.27 -16.93 -12.03
CA LEU A 158 -4.37 -18.36 -12.28
C LEU A 158 -5.65 -18.97 -11.69
N ASP A 159 -6.03 -18.57 -10.47
CA ASP A 159 -7.26 -19.05 -9.85
C ASP A 159 -8.52 -18.47 -10.51
N LEU A 160 -8.48 -17.20 -10.95
CA LEU A 160 -9.55 -16.61 -11.76
C LEU A 160 -9.74 -17.38 -13.07
N TYR A 161 -8.64 -17.71 -13.76
CA TYR A 161 -8.67 -18.47 -15.00
C TYR A 161 -9.23 -19.88 -14.80
N ARG A 162 -8.74 -20.61 -13.79
CA ARG A 162 -9.17 -21.98 -13.47
C ARG A 162 -10.65 -22.07 -13.08
N HIS A 163 -11.21 -20.99 -12.55
CA HIS A 163 -12.56 -20.97 -11.97
C HIS A 163 -13.49 -19.94 -12.60
N TRP A 164 -13.21 -19.47 -13.83
CA TRP A 164 -13.90 -18.34 -14.47
C TRP A 164 -15.44 -18.47 -14.49
N GLY A 165 -15.98 -19.70 -14.56
CA GLY A 165 -17.42 -19.96 -14.53
C GLY A 165 -18.06 -20.00 -13.14
N ARG A 166 -17.31 -19.84 -12.04
CA ARG A 166 -17.80 -20.00 -10.65
C ARG A 166 -18.21 -18.67 -9.98
N PHE A 167 -18.02 -17.54 -10.65
CA PHE A 167 -18.26 -16.21 -10.11
C PHE A 167 -18.79 -15.27 -11.20
N ASN A 168 -19.27 -14.09 -10.81
CA ASN A 168 -19.69 -13.07 -11.78
C ASN A 168 -18.46 -12.52 -12.53
N PRO A 169 -18.35 -12.68 -13.86
CA PRO A 169 -17.17 -12.25 -14.62
C PRO A 169 -16.79 -10.77 -14.42
N MET A 170 -17.78 -9.91 -14.14
CA MET A 170 -17.54 -8.50 -13.82
C MET A 170 -16.62 -8.34 -12.61
N LEU A 171 -16.78 -9.16 -11.56
CA LEU A 171 -15.88 -9.16 -10.39
C LEU A 171 -14.46 -9.54 -10.81
N GLY A 172 -14.30 -10.56 -11.64
CA GLY A 172 -12.99 -10.96 -12.17
C GLY A 172 -12.30 -9.81 -12.91
N TYR A 173 -13.01 -9.13 -13.81
CA TYR A 173 -12.47 -7.98 -14.53
C TYR A 173 -12.11 -6.81 -13.61
N ILE A 174 -12.93 -6.53 -12.60
CA ILE A 174 -12.63 -5.48 -11.61
C ILE A 174 -11.34 -5.80 -10.85
N TYR A 175 -11.17 -7.03 -10.35
CA TYR A 175 -9.97 -7.40 -9.61
C TYR A 175 -8.70 -7.40 -10.47
N ILE A 176 -8.80 -7.78 -11.76
CA ILE A 176 -7.69 -7.65 -12.71
C ILE A 176 -7.32 -6.18 -12.90
N ALA A 177 -8.30 -5.30 -13.11
CA ALA A 177 -8.04 -3.87 -13.30
C ALA A 177 -7.44 -3.21 -12.04
N GLN A 178 -7.96 -3.54 -10.86
CA GLN A 178 -7.46 -3.03 -9.58
C GLN A 178 -6.01 -3.48 -9.32
N SER A 179 -5.72 -4.77 -9.46
CA SER A 179 -4.38 -5.32 -9.22
C SER A 179 -3.34 -4.83 -10.23
N ALA A 180 -3.71 -4.68 -11.51
CA ALA A 180 -2.85 -4.04 -12.50
C ALA A 180 -2.52 -2.59 -12.13
N THR A 181 -3.54 -1.80 -11.73
CA THR A 181 -3.34 -0.39 -11.35
C THR A 181 -2.43 -0.27 -10.13
N LEU A 182 -2.66 -1.07 -9.08
CA LEU A 182 -1.83 -1.07 -7.87
C LEU A 182 -0.39 -1.51 -8.17
N THR A 183 -0.19 -2.46 -9.08
CA THR A 183 1.14 -2.89 -9.52
C THR A 183 1.88 -1.75 -10.22
N VAL A 184 1.22 -1.04 -11.14
CA VAL A 184 1.80 0.12 -11.82
C VAL A 184 2.18 1.23 -10.82
N LEU A 185 1.29 1.54 -9.86
CA LEU A 185 1.58 2.54 -8.82
C LEU A 185 2.77 2.13 -7.95
N ASN A 186 2.89 0.85 -7.58
CA ASN A 186 4.02 0.36 -6.80
C ASN A 186 5.34 0.49 -7.55
N VAL A 187 5.38 0.16 -8.85
CA VAL A 187 6.58 0.36 -9.69
C VAL A 187 6.91 1.84 -9.84
N TYR A 188 5.90 2.69 -10.03
CA TYR A 188 6.07 4.14 -10.10
C TYR A 188 6.69 4.71 -8.82
N TRP A 189 6.13 4.38 -7.65
CA TRP A 189 6.65 4.86 -6.36
C TRP A 189 8.06 4.33 -6.09
N PHE A 190 8.34 3.07 -6.39
CA PHE A 190 9.69 2.54 -6.25
C PHE A 190 10.69 3.29 -7.13
N SER A 191 10.31 3.60 -8.39
CA SER A 191 11.13 4.40 -9.30
C SER A 191 11.41 5.80 -8.74
N LYS A 192 10.43 6.42 -8.07
CA LYS A 192 10.58 7.71 -7.37
C LYS A 192 11.54 7.59 -6.18
N MET A 193 11.45 6.52 -5.40
CA MET A 193 12.36 6.27 -4.28
C MET A 193 13.80 6.09 -4.76
N ILE A 194 14.04 5.31 -5.82
CA ILE A 194 15.37 5.13 -6.42
C ILE A 194 15.90 6.44 -6.99
N THR A 195 15.04 7.25 -7.64
CA THR A 195 15.43 8.57 -8.15
C THR A 195 15.86 9.50 -7.01
N ALA A 196 15.10 9.53 -5.91
CA ALA A 196 15.43 10.33 -4.74
C ALA A 196 16.71 9.86 -4.03
N LEU A 197 16.99 8.55 -4.06
CA LEU A 197 18.26 8.01 -3.56
C LEU A 197 19.43 8.44 -4.45
N ARG A 198 19.29 8.28 -5.78
CA ARG A 198 20.33 8.66 -6.75
C ARG A 198 20.66 10.14 -6.70
N SER A 199 19.66 11.01 -6.52
CA SER A 199 19.90 12.46 -6.43
C SER A 199 20.76 12.86 -5.23
N ARG A 200 20.86 12.03 -4.19
CA ARG A 200 21.78 12.27 -3.04
C ARG A 200 23.24 11.99 -3.37
N PHE A 201 23.51 11.20 -4.40
CA PHE A 201 24.87 10.85 -4.85
C PHE A 201 25.26 11.54 -6.16
N ALA A 202 24.36 12.33 -6.75
CA ALA A 202 24.67 13.10 -7.94
C ALA A 202 25.74 14.16 -7.59
N PRO A 203 26.85 14.27 -8.34
CA PRO A 203 27.83 15.32 -8.11
C PRO A 203 27.13 16.68 -8.23
N GLU A 204 27.41 17.62 -7.31
CA GLU A 204 26.94 18.99 -7.44
C GLU A 204 27.33 19.51 -8.84
N ALA A 205 26.32 19.86 -9.64
CA ALA A 205 26.58 20.46 -10.94
C ALA A 205 27.38 21.74 -10.69
N LYS A 206 28.67 21.72 -11.06
CA LYS A 206 29.55 22.89 -11.02
C LYS A 206 28.81 24.05 -11.67
N VAL A 207 28.35 25.00 -10.85
CA VAL A 207 27.79 26.27 -11.31
C VAL A 207 28.89 26.91 -12.17
N LYS A 208 28.69 26.94 -13.49
CA LYS A 208 29.51 27.76 -14.37
C LYS A 208 29.30 29.21 -13.93
N LYS A 209 30.28 29.76 -13.21
CA LYS A 209 30.49 31.21 -13.17
C LYS A 209 30.72 31.63 -14.62
N VAL A 210 29.73 32.29 -15.19
CA VAL A 210 29.92 33.11 -16.38
C VAL A 210 30.61 34.37 -15.87
N GLU A 211 31.90 34.49 -16.19
CA GLU A 211 32.63 35.76 -16.14
C GLU A 211 32.12 36.71 -17.23
#